data_AF-A0A382EAS5-F1
#
_entry.id   AF-A0A382EAS5-F1
#
_cell.length_a   1.000
_cell.length_b   1.000
_cell.length_c   1.000
_cell.angle_alpha   90.00
_cell.angle_beta   90.00
_cell.angle_gamma   90.00
#
_symmetry.space_group_name_H-M   'P 1'
#
loop_
_entity.id
_entity.type
_entity.pdbx_description
1 polymer ?
#
loop_
_entity_poly.entity_id
_entity_poly.type
_entity_poly.pdbx_seq_one_letter_code
_entity_poly.pdbx_strand_id
1 'polypeptide(L)'
;MNMKIIDKKIEDILNSEEINSKFISAKHNHLNIQCNILKENFFLDSYNYFPITEKYYSFKDNFSWGDKRKYEIFFSKNYLNNFNKNKNKFKSLSNIIVLGSSPANNYYRNMITFFPRVFFLKPRKINMAIHRNCSNKFRNFILAICNQMNIEVHFSFLDDGLYHFIDSQIPQFIPKSHSFKILNKLKRHRNKTKEKIYVTRQNANYRNLINEEDIVNILKK
;
A
#
# COMPACT_ATOMS: atom_id res chain seq x y z
N MET A 1 -33.40 -9.18 -5.96
CA MET A 1 -32.60 -8.65 -4.84
C MET A 1 -31.62 -7.63 -5.40
N ASN A 2 -31.69 -6.35 -5.02
CA ASN A 2 -30.73 -5.35 -5.50
C ASN A 2 -29.36 -5.66 -4.91
N MET A 3 -28.45 -6.21 -5.73
CA MET A 3 -27.05 -6.39 -5.33
C MET A 3 -26.50 -5.03 -4.88
N LYS A 4 -25.72 -5.02 -3.79
CA LYS A 4 -25.01 -3.85 -3.25
C LYS A 4 -23.67 -4.32 -2.71
N ILE A 5 -22.64 -3.47 -2.84
CA ILE A 5 -21.40 -3.67 -2.10
C ILE A 5 -21.65 -3.27 -0.66
N ILE A 6 -21.24 -4.11 0.28
CA ILE A 6 -21.46 -3.92 1.72
C ILE A 6 -20.12 -3.61 2.37
N ASP A 7 -20.04 -2.49 3.10
CA ASP A 7 -18.91 -2.16 3.96
C ASP A 7 -19.05 -2.94 5.26
N LYS A 8 -18.19 -3.95 5.45
CA LYS A 8 -18.11 -4.72 6.69
C LYS A 8 -17.17 -4.01 7.66
N LYS A 9 -17.70 -3.69 8.84
CA LYS A 9 -16.96 -3.04 9.93
C LYS A 9 -16.04 -4.02 10.63
N ILE A 10 -15.16 -3.48 11.47
CA ILE A 10 -14.24 -4.31 12.27
C ILE A 10 -15.04 -5.24 13.19
N GLU A 11 -16.16 -4.77 13.78
CA GLU A 11 -17.01 -5.63 14.62
C GLU A 11 -17.59 -6.80 13.81
N ASP A 12 -17.97 -6.58 12.55
CA ASP A 12 -18.47 -7.66 11.68
C ASP A 12 -17.40 -8.74 11.44
N ILE A 13 -16.13 -8.33 11.28
CA ILE A 13 -15.01 -9.27 11.08
C ILE A 13 -14.76 -10.09 12.36
N LEU A 14 -14.94 -9.50 13.54
CA LEU A 14 -14.72 -10.19 14.82
C LEU A 14 -15.88 -11.12 15.19
N ASN A 15 -17.11 -10.71 14.87
CA ASN A 15 -18.33 -11.43 15.28
C ASN A 15 -18.78 -12.50 14.28
N SER A 16 -18.24 -12.51 13.05
CA SER A 16 -18.55 -13.50 12.03
C SER A 16 -17.36 -14.39 11.74
N GLU A 17 -17.45 -15.68 12.12
CA GLU A 17 -16.43 -16.69 11.83
C GLU A 17 -16.16 -16.80 10.32
N GLU A 18 -17.22 -16.74 9.50
CA GLU A 18 -17.11 -16.76 8.04
C GLU A 18 -16.23 -15.61 7.52
N ILE A 19 -16.42 -14.38 8.03
CA ILE A 19 -15.63 -13.22 7.60
C ILE A 19 -14.23 -13.28 8.21
N ASN A 20 -14.13 -13.65 9.49
CA ASN A 20 -12.86 -13.73 10.22
C ASN A 20 -11.87 -14.70 9.55
N SER A 21 -12.36 -15.85 9.10
CA SER A 21 -11.55 -16.90 8.44
C SER A 21 -10.85 -16.41 7.16
N LYS A 22 -11.32 -15.32 6.57
CA LYS A 22 -10.74 -14.66 5.38
C LYS A 22 -9.57 -13.77 5.72
N PHE A 23 -9.29 -13.53 7.00
CA PHE A 23 -8.21 -12.65 7.44
C PHE A 23 -7.12 -13.43 8.17
N ILE A 24 -5.88 -13.13 7.80
CA ILE A 24 -4.69 -13.56 8.52
C ILE A 24 -4.20 -12.37 9.34
N SER A 25 -4.04 -12.57 10.65
CA SER A 25 -3.39 -11.57 11.50
C SER A 25 -1.86 -11.76 11.49
N ALA A 26 -1.16 -10.66 11.24
CA ALA A 26 0.29 -10.58 11.30
C ALA A 26 0.72 -9.48 12.27
N LYS A 27 1.73 -9.76 13.09
CA LYS A 27 2.32 -8.81 14.03
C LYS A 27 3.73 -8.47 13.58
N HIS A 28 4.09 -7.20 13.69
CA HIS A 28 5.46 -6.76 13.40
C HIS A 28 6.44 -7.35 14.43
N ASN A 29 7.57 -7.88 14.00
CA ASN A 29 8.51 -8.63 14.87
C ASN A 29 8.99 -7.87 16.11
N HIS A 30 9.18 -6.56 15.99
CA HIS A 30 9.72 -5.71 17.08
C HIS A 30 8.80 -4.57 17.52
N LEU A 31 7.62 -4.44 16.92
CA LEU A 31 6.69 -3.36 17.22
C LEU A 31 5.36 -3.99 17.56
N ASN A 32 4.68 -3.49 18.58
CA ASN A 32 3.33 -3.94 18.93
C ASN A 32 2.28 -3.39 17.94
N ILE A 33 2.49 -3.66 16.65
CA ILE A 33 1.66 -3.23 15.53
C ILE A 33 1.13 -4.49 14.87
N GLN A 34 -0.19 -4.57 14.75
CA GLN A 34 -0.90 -5.65 14.06
C GLN A 34 -1.32 -5.19 12.66
N CYS A 35 -1.39 -6.14 11.74
CA CYS A 35 -1.85 -5.98 10.37
C CYS A 35 -2.79 -7.14 10.05
N ASN A 36 -4.02 -6.83 9.66
CA ASN A 36 -4.91 -7.82 9.07
C ASN A 36 -4.63 -7.92 7.57
N ILE A 37 -4.55 -9.14 7.08
CA ILE A 37 -4.28 -9.45 5.68
C ILE A 37 -5.51 -10.20 5.17
N LEU A 38 -6.21 -9.63 4.20
CA LEU A 38 -7.30 -10.35 3.53
C LEU A 38 -6.68 -11.45 2.65
N LYS A 39 -7.16 -12.68 2.79
CA LYS A 39 -6.82 -13.85 1.98
C LYS A 39 -8.10 -14.51 1.47
N GLU A 40 -8.50 -14.18 0.25
CA GLU A 40 -9.65 -14.77 -0.46
C GLU A 40 -9.55 -14.39 -1.95
N ASN A 41 -10.54 -14.80 -2.74
CA ASN A 41 -10.86 -14.18 -4.02
C ASN A 41 -11.43 -12.78 -3.83
N PHE A 42 -10.89 -11.80 -4.57
CA PHE A 42 -11.39 -10.43 -4.55
C PHE A 42 -11.09 -9.69 -5.84
N PHE A 43 -11.86 -8.63 -6.08
CA PHE A 43 -11.61 -7.65 -7.12
C PHE A 43 -11.00 -6.41 -6.51
N LEU A 44 -10.05 -5.77 -7.18
CA LEU A 44 -9.62 -4.41 -6.83
C LEU A 44 -9.12 -3.65 -8.05
N ASP A 45 -9.13 -2.33 -7.92
CA ASP A 45 -8.49 -1.44 -8.89
C ASP A 45 -7.02 -1.17 -8.50
N SER A 46 -6.18 -0.96 -9.52
CA SER A 46 -4.75 -0.71 -9.36
C SER A 46 -4.41 0.73 -8.90
N TYR A 47 -5.39 1.55 -8.55
CA TYR A 47 -5.23 2.95 -8.12
C TYR A 47 -5.42 3.14 -6.60
N ASN A 48 -6.55 2.65 -6.08
CA ASN A 48 -6.98 2.73 -4.70
C ASN A 48 -6.60 1.47 -3.92
N TYR A 49 -6.49 0.33 -4.59
CA TYR A 49 -6.27 -0.99 -3.99
C TYR A 49 -7.35 -1.33 -2.94
N PHE A 50 -8.60 -1.08 -3.31
CA PHE A 50 -9.77 -1.32 -2.47
C PHE A 50 -10.41 -2.66 -2.83
N PRO A 51 -10.28 -3.70 -1.97
CA PRO A 51 -10.80 -5.02 -2.28
C PRO A 51 -12.32 -5.09 -2.12
N ILE A 52 -12.96 -5.74 -3.10
CA ILE A 52 -14.36 -6.15 -3.10
C ILE A 52 -14.37 -7.66 -3.30
N THR A 53 -14.85 -8.43 -2.33
CA THR A 53 -14.89 -9.90 -2.42
C THR A 53 -15.94 -10.36 -3.44
N GLU A 54 -15.91 -11.64 -3.83
CA GLU A 54 -16.94 -12.23 -4.70
C GLU A 54 -18.35 -12.18 -4.07
N LYS A 55 -18.42 -12.13 -2.73
CA LYS A 55 -19.66 -11.89 -1.96
C LYS A 55 -20.04 -10.41 -1.83
N TYR A 56 -19.38 -9.51 -2.56
CA TYR A 56 -19.60 -8.06 -2.54
C TYR A 56 -19.34 -7.41 -1.17
N TYR A 57 -18.45 -7.99 -0.37
CA TYR A 57 -17.98 -7.37 0.86
C TYR A 57 -16.75 -6.50 0.58
N SER A 58 -16.65 -5.39 1.28
CA SER A 58 -15.46 -4.54 1.32
C SER A 58 -15.21 -4.13 2.76
N PHE A 59 -14.01 -3.62 3.05
CA PHE A 59 -13.61 -3.30 4.42
C PHE A 59 -12.93 -1.93 4.46
N LYS A 60 -13.75 -0.87 4.51
CA LYS A 60 -13.29 0.52 4.41
C LYS A 60 -12.29 0.87 5.49
N ASP A 61 -12.46 0.35 6.70
CA ASP A 61 -11.56 0.68 7.82
C ASP A 61 -10.15 0.09 7.68
N ASN A 62 -10.00 -1.04 6.97
CA ASN A 62 -8.71 -1.69 6.74
C ASN A 62 -8.05 -1.25 5.43
N PHE A 63 -8.85 -1.05 4.37
CA PHE A 63 -8.33 -0.85 3.01
C PHE A 63 -8.52 0.56 2.45
N SER A 64 -8.81 1.53 3.32
CA SER A 64 -8.78 2.95 2.95
C SER A 64 -7.48 3.63 3.34
N TRP A 65 -7.00 4.52 2.48
CA TRP A 65 -5.89 5.44 2.78
C TRP A 65 -6.25 6.86 2.36
N GLY A 66 -5.74 7.85 3.09
CA GLY A 66 -6.10 9.26 2.86
C GLY A 66 -7.53 9.56 3.29
N ASP A 67 -8.24 10.39 2.51
CA ASP A 67 -9.64 10.72 2.78
C ASP A 67 -10.56 9.52 2.53
N LYS A 68 -11.28 9.06 3.55
CA LYS A 68 -12.22 7.94 3.46
C LYS A 68 -13.42 8.25 2.57
N ARG A 69 -13.80 9.53 2.39
CA ARG A 69 -14.97 9.95 1.58
C ARG A 69 -14.83 9.58 0.11
N LYS A 70 -13.59 9.49 -0.40
CA LYS A 70 -13.36 9.08 -1.79
C LYS A 70 -13.79 7.63 -2.07
N TYR A 71 -13.94 6.81 -1.03
CA TYR A 71 -14.37 5.42 -1.17
C TYR A 71 -15.89 5.26 -1.26
N GLU A 72 -16.67 6.32 -1.00
CA GLU A 72 -18.13 6.27 -1.13
C GLU A 72 -18.57 5.95 -2.57
N ILE A 73 -17.74 6.29 -3.56
CA ILE A 73 -18.00 6.01 -4.97
C ILE A 73 -18.16 4.50 -5.25
N PHE A 74 -17.43 3.63 -4.53
CA PHE A 74 -17.50 2.18 -4.69
C PHE A 74 -18.86 1.61 -4.26
N PHE A 75 -19.57 2.31 -3.39
CA PHE A 75 -20.89 1.89 -2.90
C PHE A 75 -22.03 2.49 -3.73
N SER A 76 -21.71 3.32 -4.73
CA SER A 76 -22.71 3.92 -5.61
C SER A 76 -23.33 2.89 -6.57
N LYS A 77 -24.60 3.10 -6.92
CA LYS A 77 -25.31 2.27 -7.91
C LYS A 77 -24.62 2.30 -9.28
N ASN A 78 -24.08 3.46 -9.68
CA ASN A 78 -23.39 3.62 -10.96
C ASN A 78 -22.12 2.77 -11.02
N TYR A 79 -21.29 2.81 -9.96
CA TYR A 79 -20.10 1.96 -9.88
C TYR A 79 -20.49 0.49 -9.95
N LEU A 80 -21.49 0.07 -9.16
CA LEU A 80 -21.90 -1.33 -9.11
C LEU A 80 -22.45 -1.86 -10.43
N ASN A 81 -23.24 -1.07 -11.15
CA ASN A 81 -23.73 -1.43 -12.47
C ASN A 81 -22.57 -1.64 -13.46
N ASN A 82 -21.61 -0.71 -13.48
CA ASN A 82 -20.43 -0.80 -14.34
C ASN A 82 -19.52 -1.98 -13.96
N PHE A 83 -19.35 -2.22 -12.66
CA PHE A 83 -18.59 -3.33 -12.12
C PHE A 83 -19.22 -4.67 -12.56
N ASN A 84 -20.52 -4.85 -12.33
CA ASN A 84 -21.22 -6.08 -12.69
C ASN A 84 -21.26 -6.34 -14.20
N LYS A 85 -21.39 -5.29 -15.02
CA LYS A 85 -21.37 -5.41 -16.48
C LYS A 85 -20.02 -5.89 -17.01
N ASN A 86 -18.93 -5.54 -16.34
CA ASN A 86 -17.57 -5.78 -16.83
C ASN A 86 -16.80 -6.85 -16.05
N LYS A 87 -17.31 -7.36 -14.93
CA LYS A 87 -16.57 -8.25 -14.03
C LYS A 87 -15.96 -9.48 -14.71
N ASN A 88 -16.67 -10.06 -15.67
CA ASN A 88 -16.20 -11.24 -16.42
C ASN A 88 -15.05 -10.93 -17.40
N LYS A 89 -14.74 -9.66 -17.63
CA LYS A 89 -13.67 -9.19 -18.52
C LYS A 89 -12.39 -8.80 -17.78
N PHE A 90 -12.43 -8.77 -16.44
CA PHE A 90 -11.27 -8.39 -15.66
C PHE A 90 -10.17 -9.44 -15.79
N LYS A 91 -8.92 -8.98 -15.94
CA LYS A 91 -7.77 -9.88 -15.96
C LYS A 91 -7.65 -10.56 -14.60
N SER A 92 -7.41 -11.87 -14.62
CA SER A 92 -7.26 -12.67 -13.41
C SER A 92 -5.78 -12.86 -13.05
N LEU A 93 -5.45 -12.77 -11.77
CA LEU A 93 -4.15 -13.10 -11.19
C LEU A 93 -4.38 -14.04 -10.01
N SER A 94 -3.55 -15.07 -9.86
CA SER A 94 -3.70 -16.06 -8.79
C SER A 94 -2.48 -16.12 -7.89
N ASN A 95 -2.68 -16.54 -6.63
CA ASN A 95 -1.61 -16.82 -5.67
C ASN A 95 -0.59 -15.68 -5.53
N ILE A 96 -1.09 -14.44 -5.47
CA ILE A 96 -0.27 -13.23 -5.46
C ILE A 96 -0.56 -12.37 -4.23
N ILE A 97 0.47 -11.67 -3.73
CA ILE A 97 0.32 -10.68 -2.67
C ILE A 97 0.29 -9.28 -3.29
N VAL A 98 -0.78 -8.53 -3.06
CA VAL A 98 -0.93 -7.16 -3.54
C VAL A 98 -0.27 -6.18 -2.59
N LEU A 99 0.97 -5.79 -2.91
CA LEU A 99 1.65 -4.69 -2.21
C LEU A 99 1.17 -3.33 -2.73
N GLY A 100 0.87 -3.21 -4.02
CA GLY A 100 0.50 -1.97 -4.67
C GLY A 100 1.60 -0.90 -4.70
N SER A 101 1.39 0.13 -5.52
CA SER A 101 2.21 1.34 -5.57
C SER A 101 1.43 2.49 -6.22
N SER A 102 1.94 3.71 -6.11
CA SER A 102 1.33 4.88 -6.72
C SER A 102 1.36 4.77 -8.25
N PRO A 103 0.21 4.93 -8.94
CA PRO A 103 0.17 4.93 -10.41
C PRO A 103 1.00 6.06 -11.04
N ALA A 104 1.06 7.21 -10.35
CA ALA A 104 1.92 8.34 -10.72
C ALA A 104 3.37 8.21 -10.24
N ASN A 105 3.79 7.02 -9.77
CA ASN A 105 5.13 6.76 -9.23
C ASN A 105 5.56 7.75 -8.12
N ASN A 106 4.61 8.20 -7.29
CA ASN A 106 4.92 9.14 -6.22
C ASN A 106 5.75 8.45 -5.12
N TYR A 107 7.02 8.87 -4.99
CA TYR A 107 7.97 8.29 -4.05
C TYR A 107 7.49 8.35 -2.59
N TYR A 108 6.98 9.50 -2.14
CA TYR A 108 6.53 9.66 -0.76
C TYR A 108 5.34 8.74 -0.45
N ARG A 109 4.36 8.67 -1.35
CA ARG A 109 3.20 7.78 -1.22
C ARG A 109 3.63 6.31 -1.22
N ASN A 110 4.55 5.94 -2.10
CA ASN A 110 5.15 4.61 -2.13
C ASN A 110 5.79 4.24 -0.79
N MET A 111 6.58 5.15 -0.22
CA MET A 111 7.28 4.91 1.05
C MET A 111 6.36 4.87 2.28
N ILE A 112 5.37 5.76 2.37
CA ILE A 112 4.55 5.91 3.59
C ILE A 112 3.30 5.02 3.57
N THR A 113 2.67 4.88 2.40
CA THR A 113 1.37 4.19 2.27
C THR A 113 1.53 2.72 1.90
N PHE A 114 2.41 2.43 0.94
CA PHE A 114 2.50 1.09 0.34
C PHE A 114 3.57 0.23 1.02
N PHE A 115 4.79 0.74 1.10
CA PHE A 115 5.96 0.01 1.55
C PHE A 115 5.86 -0.61 2.97
N PRO A 116 5.26 0.04 3.99
CA PRO A 116 5.23 -0.53 5.34
C PRO A 116 4.52 -1.88 5.44
N ARG A 117 3.69 -2.23 4.45
CA ARG A 117 3.03 -3.54 4.35
C ARG A 117 4.01 -4.69 4.15
N VAL A 118 5.20 -4.43 3.59
CA VAL A 118 6.26 -5.43 3.38
C VAL A 118 6.66 -6.12 4.69
N PHE A 119 6.62 -5.40 5.83
CA PHE A 119 7.05 -5.92 7.13
C PHE A 119 6.09 -6.94 7.76
N PHE A 120 4.96 -7.24 7.12
CA PHE A 120 3.97 -8.21 7.59
C PHE A 120 3.91 -9.47 6.71
N LEU A 121 4.77 -9.54 5.69
CA LEU A 121 4.88 -10.69 4.81
C LEU A 121 5.58 -11.84 5.54
N LYS A 122 5.02 -13.04 5.43
CA LYS A 122 5.52 -14.27 6.08
C LYS A 122 6.10 -15.32 5.12
N PRO A 123 5.60 -15.52 3.89
CA PRO A 123 6.12 -16.60 3.04
C PRO A 123 7.54 -16.33 2.56
N ARG A 124 8.33 -17.41 2.37
CA ARG A 124 9.73 -17.34 1.89
C ARG A 124 9.87 -16.97 0.42
N LYS A 125 8.89 -17.32 -0.41
CA LYS A 125 8.84 -16.95 -1.84
C LYS A 125 7.46 -16.42 -2.16
N ILE A 126 7.37 -15.25 -2.79
CA ILE A 126 6.11 -14.59 -3.10
C ILE A 126 6.11 -13.98 -4.49
N ASN A 127 4.97 -14.09 -5.17
CA ASN A 127 4.62 -13.19 -6.25
C ASN A 127 4.01 -11.92 -5.64
N MET A 128 4.43 -10.75 -6.10
CA MET A 128 4.01 -9.46 -5.55
C MET A 128 3.47 -8.54 -6.63
N ALA A 129 2.21 -8.13 -6.49
CA ALA A 129 1.57 -7.20 -7.41
C ALA A 129 1.90 -5.74 -7.05
N ILE A 130 2.45 -5.00 -8.02
CA ILE A 130 2.74 -3.56 -7.94
C ILE A 130 2.28 -2.87 -9.23
N HIS A 131 2.05 -1.56 -9.20
CA HIS A 131 1.72 -0.81 -10.41
C HIS A 131 2.88 -0.83 -11.42
N ARG A 132 2.59 -0.90 -12.73
CA ARG A 132 3.61 -0.93 -13.80
C ARG A 132 4.55 0.27 -13.79
N ASN A 133 4.03 1.45 -13.41
CA ASN A 133 4.79 2.71 -13.34
C ASN A 133 5.74 2.77 -12.12
N CYS A 134 5.81 1.71 -11.30
CA CYS A 134 6.72 1.64 -10.17
C CYS A 134 8.18 1.75 -10.62
N SER A 135 8.88 2.79 -10.15
CA SER A 135 10.29 3.01 -10.49
C SER A 135 11.19 1.82 -10.12
N ASN A 136 12.24 1.60 -10.92
CA ASN A 136 13.31 0.65 -10.62
C ASN A 136 13.91 0.89 -9.23
N LYS A 137 14.08 2.17 -8.84
CA LYS A 137 14.61 2.53 -7.52
C LYS A 137 13.76 1.99 -6.38
N PHE A 138 12.44 2.16 -6.44
CA PHE A 138 11.56 1.65 -5.39
C PHE A 138 11.48 0.12 -5.39
N ARG A 139 11.47 -0.51 -6.58
CA ARG A 139 11.53 -1.97 -6.71
C ARG A 139 12.81 -2.56 -6.10
N ASN A 140 13.96 -2.02 -6.44
CA ASN A 140 15.25 -2.46 -5.91
C ASN A 140 15.32 -2.29 -4.39
N PHE A 141 14.71 -1.23 -3.86
CA PHE A 141 14.61 -1.02 -2.42
C PHE A 141 13.72 -2.08 -1.74
N ILE A 142 12.56 -2.41 -2.31
CA ILE A 142 11.71 -3.51 -1.83
C ILE A 142 12.50 -4.82 -1.83
N LEU A 143 13.16 -5.16 -2.95
CA LEU A 143 13.97 -6.38 -3.05
C LEU A 143 15.06 -6.45 -1.99
N ALA A 144 15.81 -5.36 -1.79
CA ALA A 144 16.87 -5.31 -0.79
C ALA A 144 16.33 -5.58 0.63
N ILE A 145 15.16 -5.05 0.98
CA ILE A 145 14.54 -5.23 2.30
C ILE A 145 13.95 -6.63 2.43
N CYS A 146 13.25 -7.13 1.42
CA CYS A 146 12.71 -8.49 1.41
C CYS A 146 13.83 -9.54 1.52
N ASN A 147 14.95 -9.35 0.82
CA ASN A 147 16.11 -10.23 0.92
C ASN A 147 16.68 -10.26 2.34
N GLN A 148 16.75 -9.11 3.05
CA GLN A 148 17.15 -9.07 4.46
C GLN A 148 16.17 -9.79 5.38
N MET A 149 14.91 -9.91 4.97
CA MET A 149 13.87 -10.66 5.68
C MET A 149 13.81 -12.14 5.24
N ASN A 150 14.73 -12.61 4.39
CA ASN A 150 14.72 -13.94 3.78
C ASN A 150 13.43 -14.24 2.97
N ILE A 151 12.94 -13.23 2.25
CA ILE A 151 11.78 -13.32 1.35
C ILE A 151 12.25 -13.07 -0.08
N GLU A 152 12.11 -14.07 -0.94
CA GLU A 152 12.30 -13.97 -2.39
C GLU A 152 11.03 -13.40 -3.04
N VAL A 153 11.18 -12.36 -3.85
CA VAL A 153 10.05 -11.64 -4.46
C VAL A 153 10.16 -11.65 -5.98
N HIS A 154 9.08 -12.09 -6.64
CA HIS A 154 8.88 -11.88 -8.06
C HIS A 154 7.76 -10.86 -8.28
N PHE A 155 8.03 -9.80 -9.04
CA PHE A 155 7.04 -8.77 -9.30
C PHE A 155 6.10 -9.16 -10.45
N SER A 156 4.81 -8.94 -10.24
CA SER A 156 3.81 -8.86 -11.32
C SER A 156 3.31 -7.43 -11.43
N PHE A 157 3.20 -6.94 -12.65
CA PHE A 157 2.86 -5.54 -12.92
C PHE A 157 1.38 -5.39 -13.26
N LEU A 158 0.73 -4.46 -12.56
CA LEU A 158 -0.64 -4.05 -12.82
C LEU A 158 -0.65 -2.82 -13.71
N ASP A 159 -1.40 -2.87 -14.80
CA ASP A 159 -1.81 -1.69 -15.58
C ASP A 159 -2.91 -0.94 -14.83
N ASP A 160 -3.29 0.24 -15.32
CA ASP A 160 -4.49 0.95 -14.85
C ASP A 160 -5.75 0.12 -15.16
N GLY A 161 -6.49 -0.26 -14.13
CA GLY A 161 -7.73 -1.02 -14.32
C GLY A 161 -8.15 -1.87 -13.12
N LEU A 162 -9.23 -2.63 -13.33
CA LEU A 162 -9.78 -3.60 -12.39
C LEU A 162 -9.27 -5.01 -12.71
N TYR A 163 -8.93 -5.74 -11.65
CA TYR A 163 -8.41 -7.09 -11.72
C TYR A 163 -9.20 -8.02 -10.80
N HIS A 164 -9.26 -9.29 -11.16
CA HIS A 164 -9.74 -10.36 -10.30
C HIS A 164 -8.54 -11.10 -9.71
N PHE A 165 -8.48 -11.20 -8.39
CA PHE A 165 -7.42 -11.88 -7.67
C PHE A 165 -7.97 -13.16 -7.06
N ILE A 166 -7.35 -14.30 -7.35
CA ILE A 166 -7.81 -15.64 -6.96
C ILE A 166 -6.83 -16.22 -5.93
N ASP A 167 -7.32 -16.74 -4.80
CA ASP A 167 -6.53 -17.19 -3.64
C ASP A 167 -5.33 -16.29 -3.34
N SER A 168 -5.62 -14.98 -3.27
CA SER A 168 -4.61 -13.95 -3.22
C SER A 168 -4.70 -13.19 -1.91
N GLN A 169 -3.67 -12.39 -1.63
CA GLN A 169 -3.56 -11.71 -0.35
C GLN A 169 -3.37 -10.21 -0.53
N ILE A 170 -3.97 -9.42 0.34
CA ILE A 170 -3.72 -7.99 0.43
C ILE A 170 -3.59 -7.56 1.90
N PRO A 171 -2.42 -7.09 2.34
CA PRO A 171 -2.28 -6.50 3.67
C PRO A 171 -3.01 -5.17 3.74
N GLN A 172 -3.69 -4.91 4.86
CA GLN A 172 -4.36 -3.64 5.13
C GLN A 172 -3.40 -2.46 5.03
N PHE A 173 -3.93 -1.25 4.84
CA PHE A 173 -3.11 -0.06 4.95
C PHE A 173 -2.72 0.20 6.41
N ILE A 174 -1.44 0.48 6.62
CA ILE A 174 -0.92 0.79 7.94
C ILE A 174 -1.22 2.26 8.25
N PRO A 175 -1.78 2.59 9.44
CA PRO A 175 -1.96 3.98 9.85
C PRO A 175 -0.66 4.77 9.74
N LYS A 176 -0.74 6.02 9.27
CA LYS A 176 0.44 6.86 8.99
C LYS A 176 1.42 6.95 10.17
N SER A 177 0.90 7.04 11.40
CA SER A 177 1.69 7.04 12.63
C SER A 177 2.51 5.76 12.81
N HIS A 178 1.91 4.60 12.53
CA HIS A 178 2.55 3.28 12.56
C HIS A 178 3.54 3.11 11.41
N SER A 179 3.21 3.57 10.20
CA SER A 179 4.13 3.61 9.06
C SER A 179 5.41 4.36 9.42
N PHE A 180 5.31 5.54 10.06
CA PHE A 180 6.49 6.28 10.49
C PHE A 180 7.31 5.54 11.55
N LYS A 181 6.66 4.86 12.52
CA LYS A 181 7.36 4.04 13.51
C LYS A 181 8.18 2.92 12.85
N ILE A 182 7.58 2.20 11.90
CA ILE A 182 8.24 1.14 11.12
C ILE A 182 9.42 1.72 10.34
N LEU A 183 9.19 2.77 9.55
CA LEU A 183 10.23 3.36 8.69
C LEU A 183 11.39 3.98 9.47
N ASN A 184 11.12 4.55 10.65
CA ASN A 184 12.17 5.10 11.50
C ASN A 184 13.11 4.01 12.03
N LYS A 185 12.69 2.75 12.14
CA LYS A 185 13.59 1.63 12.48
C LYS A 185 14.62 1.34 11.38
N LEU A 186 14.34 1.70 10.14
CA LEU A 186 15.29 1.55 9.02
C LEU A 186 16.39 2.61 9.03
N LYS A 187 16.18 3.72 9.74
CA LYS A 187 17.22 4.73 9.89
C LYS A 187 18.31 4.14 10.78
N ARG A 188 19.48 3.89 10.20
CA ARG A 188 20.70 3.72 11.01
C ARG A 188 20.88 5.01 11.81
N HIS A 189 20.89 4.91 13.13
CA HIS A 189 21.40 5.97 13.99
C HIS A 189 22.90 6.11 13.67
N ARG A 190 23.23 6.94 12.68
CA ARG A 190 24.60 7.42 12.55
C ARG A 190 24.79 8.38 13.71
N ASN A 191 25.50 7.95 14.74
CA ASN A 191 26.15 8.88 15.67
C ASN A 191 27.10 9.73 14.85
N LYS A 192 26.62 10.89 14.39
CA LYS A 192 27.46 11.98 13.90
C LYS A 192 26.82 13.27 14.40
N THR A 193 27.43 13.79 15.44
CA THR A 193 27.56 15.21 15.76
C THR A 193 28.01 15.97 14.50
N LYS A 194 27.09 16.16 13.56
CA LYS A 194 27.25 17.10 12.46
C LYS A 194 26.07 18.04 12.54
N GLU A 195 26.37 19.33 12.59
CA GLU A 195 25.38 20.40 12.49
C GLU A 195 24.54 20.14 11.24
N LYS A 196 23.23 20.09 11.43
CA LYS A 196 22.29 19.88 10.35
C LYS A 196 21.78 21.25 9.94
N ILE A 197 22.17 21.69 8.75
CA ILE A 197 21.58 22.87 8.12
C ILE A 197 20.24 22.44 7.53
N TYR A 198 19.15 23.00 8.06
CA TYR A 198 17.81 22.79 7.56
C TYR A 198 17.40 23.97 6.68
N VAL A 199 17.33 23.75 5.37
CA VAL A 199 16.77 24.74 4.43
C VAL A 199 15.26 24.52 4.34
N THR A 200 14.47 25.43 4.90
CA THR A 200 13.00 25.37 4.84
C THR A 200 12.48 26.20 3.66
N ARG A 201 11.48 25.68 2.94
CA ARG A 201 10.85 26.34 1.77
C ARG A 201 9.77 27.35 2.15
N GLN A 202 9.88 28.03 3.29
CA GLN A 202 8.78 28.85 3.78
C GLN A 202 8.51 30.12 2.94
N ASN A 203 9.43 30.55 2.06
CA ASN A 203 9.28 31.76 1.23
C ASN A 203 9.64 31.53 -0.25
N ALA A 204 9.09 30.49 -0.89
CA ALA A 204 9.42 30.11 -2.27
C ALA A 204 8.75 30.93 -3.39
N ASN A 205 8.04 32.03 -3.08
CA ASN A 205 7.30 32.78 -4.10
C ASN A 205 8.15 33.81 -4.85
N TYR A 206 9.31 34.21 -4.33
CA TYR A 206 10.18 35.18 -5.00
C TYR A 206 11.66 34.84 -4.76
N ARG A 207 12.30 34.15 -5.73
CA ARG A 207 13.61 34.47 -6.36
C ARG A 207 14.43 33.25 -6.83
N ASN A 208 15.27 33.58 -7.82
CA ASN A 208 16.28 32.87 -8.61
C ASN A 208 16.71 31.47 -8.16
N LEU A 209 16.80 30.57 -9.16
CA LEU A 209 17.49 29.29 -9.06
C LEU A 209 18.95 29.54 -8.67
N ILE A 210 19.28 29.29 -7.40
CA ILE A 210 20.65 29.25 -6.93
C ILE A 210 21.12 27.81 -7.08
N ASN A 211 22.27 27.60 -7.71
CA ASN A 211 22.82 26.28 -7.89
C ASN A 211 23.33 25.77 -6.53
N GLU A 212 23.07 24.50 -6.18
CA GLU A 212 23.48 23.95 -4.88
C GLU A 212 25.00 24.05 -4.69
N GLU A 213 25.77 24.01 -5.78
CA GLU A 213 27.23 24.14 -5.81
C GLU A 213 27.72 25.50 -5.30
N ASP A 214 26.97 26.58 -5.56
CA ASP A 214 27.32 27.94 -5.12
C ASP A 214 27.20 28.08 -3.59
N ILE A 215 26.23 27.38 -3.00
CA ILE A 215 25.97 27.38 -1.56
C ILE A 215 26.97 26.49 -0.82
N VAL A 216 27.38 25.37 -1.43
CA VAL A 216 28.34 24.42 -0.82
C VAL A 216 29.66 25.09 -0.49
N ASN A 217 30.17 26.00 -1.33
CA ASN A 217 31.43 26.69 -1.07
C ASN A 217 31.33 27.72 0.05
N ILE A 218 30.16 28.36 0.21
CA ILE A 218 29.91 29.33 1.30
C ILE A 218 29.79 28.62 2.66
N LEU A 219 29.22 27.42 2.68
CA LEU A 219 28.96 26.64 3.90
C LEU A 219 30.13 25.75 4.32
N LYS A 220 31.21 25.68 3.53
CA LYS A 220 32.43 24.88 3.80
C LYS A 220 33.38 25.50 4.85
N LYS A 221 32.89 26.36 5.74
CA LYS A 221 33.70 26.84 6.88
C LYS A 221 34.13 25.68 7.79
#